data_AF-A0A011N5L2-F1
#
_entry.id   AF-A0A011N5L2-F1
#
_cell.length_a   1.000
_cell.length_b   1.000
_cell.length_c   1.000
_cell.angle_alpha   90.00
_cell.angle_beta   90.00
_cell.angle_gamma   90.00
#
_symmetry.space_group_name_H-M   'P 1'
#
loop_
_entity.id
_entity.type
_entity.pdbx_description
1 polymer ?
#
loop_
_entity_poly.entity_id
_entity_poly.type
_entity_poly.pdbx_seq_one_letter_code
_entity_poly.pdbx_strand_id
1 'polypeptide(L)'
;MLLCALYKRGDTQGKCKDRAETVTSAPPWIKMAFSLPVASMSQAIQENRYTTVKILTIACLVIFLLFTWQGNKGFNLWDEGYLWYGVQRVLQNEVPILDFLAYDPGRYYWSAGLLAVTGNDGVMSLRGAVAIFQAAGLFVGLLLIAQSATSKGKADIFFWLIAAATLVVWMFPRHKLFDISISMFQIGVLTYLASNPIPKRYLIAGTCVGLIAVFGRNHGVYGAVASLGVIAWLAIKHRSGPGLIKAAALWSAGVVIGFLPVILMVILIPGFAIAFWESIRFLFEQKATNLPLPVPWPWTIDFAATSVDDAARNVLIGFLFIGTLVFGGLALTWVVQQRLKEKPVPPALVATAFLALPYAHFAFSRAEVGHLAQGIFPLIVGCLVVLSSAQAQIKWPLATILCATSIWVTHVFHPGWQCLASKQCVNVEVAGDELQIDPATASDVALLRQLAEQYAPNGQTFIATPLWPGAYALLERRSPMWEIYALFPRTDAFERKEIERIKAAKPGFAFIFDMPLDDREELRFKNTHPLIYQYILNNFDSISHPHNPAYHIYKARGA
;
A
#
# COMPACT_ATOMS: atom_id res chain seq x y z
N MET A 1 22.97 -16.29 41.94
CA MET A 1 24.36 -16.81 41.81
C MET A 1 25.22 -15.87 40.95
N LEU A 2 25.16 -14.56 41.24
CA LEU A 2 26.00 -13.54 40.60
C LEU A 2 26.19 -12.32 41.54
N LEU A 3 26.41 -12.60 42.83
CA LEU A 3 26.58 -11.58 43.88
C LEU A 3 27.41 -12.13 45.07
N CYS A 4 28.43 -12.94 44.79
CA CYS A 4 29.37 -13.49 45.79
C CYS A 4 30.81 -13.54 45.27
N ALA A 5 31.22 -12.54 44.48
CA ALA A 5 32.59 -12.46 43.96
C ALA A 5 33.30 -11.14 44.33
N LEU A 6 32.98 -10.58 45.50
CA LEU A 6 33.71 -9.44 46.07
C LEU A 6 33.80 -9.58 47.59
N TYR A 7 34.71 -10.44 48.07
CA TYR A 7 35.48 -10.19 49.30
C TYR A 7 36.58 -11.24 49.46
N LYS A 8 37.84 -10.85 49.32
CA LYS A 8 38.98 -11.63 49.84
C LYS A 8 40.15 -10.69 50.16
N ARG A 9 40.19 -10.22 51.41
CA ARG A 9 41.40 -9.87 52.20
C ARG A 9 40.95 -9.28 53.54
N GLY A 10 41.51 -9.77 54.64
CA GLY A 10 41.40 -9.10 55.93
C GLY A 10 41.16 -10.05 57.09
N ASP A 11 42.26 -10.61 57.57
CA ASP A 11 42.51 -11.24 58.85
C ASP A 11 41.69 -10.70 60.05
N THR A 12 41.07 -11.60 60.83
CA THR A 12 41.02 -11.57 62.30
C THR A 12 40.21 -12.78 62.81
N GLN A 13 40.93 -13.68 63.46
CA GLN A 13 40.37 -14.71 64.34
C GLN A 13 39.63 -14.07 65.52
N GLY A 14 38.42 -14.55 65.83
CA GLY A 14 37.83 -14.31 67.13
C GLY A 14 36.31 -14.47 67.18
N LYS A 15 35.87 -15.53 67.88
CA LYS A 15 34.57 -15.65 68.56
C LYS A 15 33.31 -15.55 67.69
N CYS A 16 32.75 -16.70 67.33
CA CYS A 16 31.31 -16.96 67.49
C CYS A 16 31.04 -18.46 67.35
N LYS A 17 31.41 -19.19 68.41
CA LYS A 17 30.79 -20.47 68.76
C LYS A 17 29.69 -20.08 69.75
N ASP A 18 28.49 -20.66 69.57
CA ASP A 18 27.26 -20.46 70.36
C ASP A 18 26.18 -19.58 69.69
N ARG A 19 25.48 -20.18 68.72
CA ARG A 19 24.00 -20.12 68.56
C ARG A 19 23.60 -21.01 67.39
N ALA A 20 23.64 -22.31 67.62
CA ALA A 20 22.91 -23.27 66.81
C ALA A 20 21.60 -23.56 67.56
N GLU A 21 20.59 -22.72 67.36
CA GLU A 21 19.18 -23.06 67.60
C GLU A 21 18.29 -21.94 67.06
N THR A 22 17.21 -22.34 66.36
CA THR A 22 16.04 -21.53 65.94
C THR A 22 16.20 -20.54 64.78
N VAL A 23 16.14 -21.01 63.52
CA VAL A 23 15.37 -20.34 62.45
C VAL A 23 14.78 -21.39 61.49
N THR A 24 13.68 -22.02 61.91
CA THR A 24 12.72 -22.70 61.02
C THR A 24 11.46 -21.85 60.93
N SER A 25 11.52 -20.71 60.23
CA SER A 25 10.34 -19.89 59.92
C SER A 25 10.62 -18.84 58.84
N ALA A 26 10.99 -19.29 57.63
CA ALA A 26 10.72 -18.45 56.46
C ALA A 26 9.24 -18.63 56.09
N PRO A 27 8.43 -17.56 55.99
CA PRO A 27 7.01 -17.68 55.72
C PRO A 27 6.74 -18.23 54.30
N PRO A 28 5.62 -18.96 54.08
CA PRO A 28 5.35 -19.70 52.83
C PRO A 28 5.39 -18.84 51.55
N TRP A 29 5.18 -17.53 51.66
CA TRP A 29 5.16 -16.61 50.53
C TRP A 29 6.55 -16.28 49.95
N ILE A 30 7.64 -16.50 50.69
CA ILE A 30 9.01 -16.29 50.16
C ILE A 30 9.45 -17.47 49.27
N LYS A 31 8.93 -18.69 49.52
CA LYS A 31 9.17 -19.85 48.64
C LYS A 31 8.36 -19.80 47.33
N MET A 32 7.34 -18.95 47.23
CA MET A 32 6.53 -18.77 46.02
C MET A 32 7.10 -17.74 45.03
N ALA A 33 8.07 -16.92 45.42
CA ALA A 33 8.54 -15.78 44.62
C ALA A 33 9.73 -16.09 43.68
N PHE A 34 10.36 -17.26 43.77
CA PHE A 34 11.55 -17.60 42.97
C PHE A 34 11.47 -18.91 42.18
N SER A 35 10.26 -19.38 41.91
CA SER A 35 10.01 -20.50 41.00
C SER A 35 8.88 -20.16 40.03
N LEU A 36 9.05 -19.11 39.23
CA LEU A 36 8.47 -19.14 37.90
C LEU A 36 9.27 -20.19 37.11
N PRO A 37 8.64 -21.29 36.66
CA PRO A 37 9.39 -22.33 35.99
C PRO A 37 9.91 -21.74 34.68
N VAL A 38 11.23 -21.70 34.52
CA VAL A 38 11.91 -21.35 33.26
C VAL A 38 11.31 -22.12 32.06
N ALA A 39 10.73 -23.30 32.33
CA ALA A 39 9.96 -24.11 31.38
C ALA A 39 8.70 -23.40 30.82
N SER A 40 7.91 -22.64 31.62
CA SER A 40 6.69 -21.98 31.13
C SER A 40 7.01 -20.77 30.23
N MET A 41 8.11 -20.06 30.53
CA MET A 41 8.59 -18.96 29.68
C MET A 41 9.18 -19.47 28.36
N SER A 42 9.94 -20.58 28.41
CA SER A 42 10.42 -21.27 27.20
C SER A 42 9.27 -21.75 26.32
N GLN A 43 8.21 -22.30 26.92
CA GLN A 43 7.04 -22.80 26.21
C GLN A 43 6.22 -21.68 25.55
N ALA A 44 6.00 -20.55 26.25
CA ALA A 44 5.32 -19.38 25.68
C ALA A 44 6.10 -18.75 24.50
N ILE A 45 7.44 -18.69 24.61
CA ILE A 45 8.32 -18.21 23.54
C ILE A 45 8.27 -19.16 22.33
N GLN A 46 8.31 -20.48 22.58
CA GLN A 46 8.28 -21.50 21.53
C GLN A 46 6.93 -21.52 20.79
N GLU A 47 5.81 -21.40 21.49
CA GLU A 47 4.49 -21.28 20.87
C GLU A 47 4.37 -20.03 19.99
N ASN A 48 4.88 -18.87 20.44
CA ASN A 48 4.82 -17.63 19.67
C ASN A 48 5.65 -17.72 18.38
N ARG A 49 6.82 -18.38 18.45
CA ARG A 49 7.66 -18.65 17.27
C ARG A 49 6.93 -19.53 16.26
N TYR A 50 6.24 -20.58 16.73
CA TYR A 50 5.50 -21.49 15.85
C TYR A 50 4.31 -20.81 15.17
N THR A 51 3.56 -19.96 15.89
CA THR A 51 2.49 -19.15 15.29
C THR A 51 3.04 -18.22 14.22
N THR A 52 4.13 -17.52 14.49
CA THR A 52 4.74 -16.59 13.52
C THR A 52 5.14 -17.31 12.23
N VAL A 53 5.79 -18.48 12.33
CA VAL A 53 6.17 -19.30 11.16
C VAL A 53 4.93 -19.75 10.39
N LYS A 54 3.89 -20.25 11.07
CA LYS A 54 2.64 -20.65 10.43
C LYS A 54 1.99 -19.51 9.65
N ILE A 55 1.89 -18.33 10.26
CA ILE A 55 1.29 -17.17 9.61
C ILE A 55 2.12 -16.73 8.40
N LEU A 56 3.45 -16.76 8.48
CA LEU A 56 4.32 -16.50 7.34
C LEU A 56 4.09 -17.52 6.23
N THR A 57 4.02 -18.81 6.56
CA THR A 57 3.74 -19.87 5.59
C THR A 57 2.38 -19.69 4.93
N ILE A 58 1.32 -19.38 5.69
CA ILE A 58 -0.02 -19.10 5.14
C ILE A 58 0.03 -17.90 4.19
N ALA A 59 0.65 -16.79 4.61
CA ALA A 59 0.74 -15.58 3.79
C ALA A 59 1.48 -15.86 2.46
N CYS A 60 2.67 -16.48 2.53
CA CYS A 60 3.44 -16.83 1.35
C CYS A 60 2.70 -17.81 0.44
N LEU A 61 2.06 -18.84 0.99
CA LEU A 61 1.31 -19.83 0.21
C LEU A 61 0.11 -19.20 -0.49
N VAL A 62 -0.68 -18.38 0.21
CA VAL A 62 -1.85 -17.71 -0.37
C VAL A 62 -1.43 -16.78 -1.50
N ILE A 63 -0.40 -15.96 -1.31
CA ILE A 63 0.09 -15.07 -2.37
C ILE A 63 0.69 -15.86 -3.54
N PHE A 64 1.44 -16.92 -3.27
CA PHE A 64 1.98 -17.79 -4.32
C PHE A 64 0.88 -18.44 -5.16
N LEU A 65 -0.17 -18.97 -4.53
CA LEU A 65 -1.31 -19.57 -5.22
C LEU A 65 -2.06 -18.54 -6.07
N LEU A 66 -2.27 -17.33 -5.53
CA LEU A 66 -2.90 -16.24 -6.28
C LEU A 66 -2.03 -15.78 -7.45
N PHE A 67 -0.74 -15.61 -7.24
CA PHE A 67 0.20 -15.24 -8.28
C PHE A 67 0.23 -16.29 -9.39
N THR A 68 0.22 -17.57 -9.05
CA THR A 68 0.14 -18.65 -10.03
C THR A 68 -1.20 -18.65 -10.78
N TRP A 69 -2.30 -18.35 -10.10
CA TRP A 69 -3.64 -18.37 -10.70
C TRP A 69 -3.94 -17.16 -11.61
N GLN A 70 -3.44 -15.97 -11.27
CA GLN A 70 -3.78 -14.73 -11.97
C GLN A 70 -2.62 -13.78 -12.29
N GLY A 71 -1.39 -14.15 -11.95
CA GLY A 71 -0.20 -13.33 -12.19
C GLY A 71 0.00 -13.01 -13.66
N ASN A 72 -0.29 -13.94 -14.57
CA ASN A 72 -0.19 -13.74 -16.02
C ASN A 72 -1.49 -13.23 -16.68
N LYS A 73 -2.53 -12.90 -15.90
CA LYS A 73 -3.83 -12.48 -16.44
C LYS A 73 -4.02 -10.98 -16.38
N GLY A 74 -4.64 -10.41 -17.41
CA GLY A 74 -4.87 -8.99 -17.62
C GLY A 74 -3.57 -8.21 -17.86
N PHE A 75 -3.68 -7.04 -18.47
CA PHE A 75 -2.59 -6.10 -18.65
C PHE A 75 -3.19 -4.70 -18.69
N ASN A 76 -2.66 -3.78 -17.89
CA ASN A 76 -3.18 -2.42 -17.81
C ASN A 76 -2.14 -1.44 -18.34
N LEU A 77 -2.39 -0.89 -19.53
CA LEU A 77 -1.54 0.13 -20.16
C LEU A 77 -1.50 1.46 -19.38
N TRP A 78 -2.37 1.61 -18.37
CA TRP A 78 -2.55 2.81 -17.57
C TRP A 78 -1.62 2.76 -16.34
N ASP A 79 -2.17 2.66 -15.13
CA ASP A 79 -1.41 2.68 -13.87
C ASP A 79 -0.42 1.53 -13.66
N GLU A 80 -0.69 0.33 -14.19
CA GLU A 80 0.31 -0.75 -14.15
C GLU A 80 1.49 -0.41 -15.07
N GLY A 81 1.19 0.09 -16.28
CA GLY A 81 2.16 0.66 -17.19
C GLY A 81 2.96 1.82 -16.60
N TYR A 82 2.31 2.69 -15.82
CA TYR A 82 2.96 3.82 -15.15
C TYR A 82 4.01 3.37 -14.12
N LEU A 83 3.68 2.34 -13.32
CA LEU A 83 4.65 1.73 -12.42
C LEU A 83 5.77 1.03 -13.20
N TRP A 84 5.41 0.24 -14.22
CA TRP A 84 6.36 -0.55 -14.99
C TRP A 84 7.38 0.31 -15.74
N TYR A 85 6.90 1.34 -16.44
CA TYR A 85 7.75 2.33 -17.11
C TYR A 85 8.74 2.95 -16.13
N GLY A 86 8.27 3.43 -14.98
CA GLY A 86 9.14 4.08 -14.01
C GLY A 86 10.20 3.13 -13.43
N VAL A 87 9.90 1.84 -13.28
CA VAL A 87 10.89 0.84 -12.83
C VAL A 87 11.96 0.62 -13.89
N GLN A 88 11.57 0.48 -15.16
CA GLN A 88 12.52 0.41 -16.27
C GLN A 88 13.41 1.66 -16.33
N ARG A 89 12.84 2.85 -16.12
CA ARG A 89 13.61 4.10 -16.12
C ARG A 89 14.64 4.15 -14.98
N VAL A 90 14.28 3.69 -13.77
CA VAL A 90 15.23 3.56 -12.66
C VAL A 90 16.36 2.59 -12.98
N LEU A 91 16.08 1.46 -13.65
CA LEU A 91 17.12 0.53 -14.12
C LEU A 91 18.07 1.18 -15.15
N GLN A 92 17.61 2.23 -15.84
CA GLN A 92 18.40 3.05 -16.75
C GLN A 92 19.02 4.31 -16.08
N ASN A 93 19.10 4.32 -14.75
CA ASN A 93 19.66 5.39 -13.91
C ASN A 93 18.88 6.72 -13.93
N GLU A 94 17.61 6.70 -14.32
CA GLU A 94 16.74 7.88 -14.15
C GLU A 94 16.13 7.93 -12.74
N VAL A 95 15.88 9.16 -12.27
CA VAL A 95 15.41 9.45 -10.93
C VAL A 95 13.90 9.77 -10.96
N PRO A 96 13.05 9.00 -10.24
CA PRO A 96 11.61 9.27 -10.15
C PRO A 96 11.34 10.69 -9.66
N ILE A 97 10.26 11.34 -10.14
CA ILE A 97 9.89 12.74 -9.88
C ILE A 97 10.79 13.76 -10.61
N LEU A 98 12.08 13.51 -10.73
CA LEU A 98 13.01 14.41 -11.43
C LEU A 98 12.95 14.21 -12.94
N ASP A 99 13.22 13.00 -13.41
CA ASP A 99 13.40 12.70 -14.84
C ASP A 99 12.09 12.35 -15.54
N PHE A 100 11.12 11.82 -14.79
CA PHE A 100 9.78 11.50 -15.26
C PHE A 100 8.74 11.68 -14.14
N LEU A 101 7.50 11.93 -14.53
CA LEU A 101 6.36 11.96 -13.62
C LEU A 101 6.19 10.58 -12.97
N ALA A 102 6.28 10.56 -11.64
CA ALA A 102 6.30 9.33 -10.86
C ALA A 102 5.51 9.47 -9.56
N TYR A 103 5.13 8.33 -8.97
CA TYR A 103 4.83 8.25 -7.54
C TYR A 103 6.10 8.50 -6.69
N ASP A 104 5.99 8.34 -5.37
CA ASP A 104 7.15 8.47 -4.49
C ASP A 104 8.23 7.42 -4.78
N PRO A 105 9.54 7.76 -4.64
CA PRO A 105 10.62 6.96 -5.21
C PRO A 105 10.74 5.53 -4.66
N GLY A 106 10.33 5.29 -3.41
CA GLY A 106 10.55 4.02 -2.71
C GLY A 106 10.01 2.79 -3.44
N ARG A 107 8.83 2.89 -4.06
CA ARG A 107 8.23 1.77 -4.80
C ARG A 107 8.97 1.41 -6.08
N TYR A 108 9.58 2.41 -6.74
CA TYR A 108 10.38 2.19 -7.94
C TYR A 108 11.73 1.59 -7.60
N TYR A 109 12.43 2.13 -6.60
CA TYR A 109 13.72 1.59 -6.16
C TYR A 109 13.60 0.18 -5.57
N TRP A 110 12.52 -0.10 -4.81
CA TRP A 110 12.23 -1.46 -4.34
C TRP A 110 12.12 -2.44 -5.50
N SER A 111 11.31 -2.10 -6.50
CA SER A 111 11.05 -2.98 -7.63
C SER A 111 12.28 -3.13 -8.51
N ALA A 112 12.92 -2.01 -8.89
CA ALA A 112 14.15 -2.01 -9.68
C ALA A 112 15.27 -2.81 -9.00
N GLY A 113 15.43 -2.70 -7.68
CA GLY A 113 16.43 -3.48 -6.95
C GLY A 113 16.22 -4.99 -7.07
N LEU A 114 14.97 -5.46 -7.05
CA LEU A 114 14.66 -6.89 -7.24
C LEU A 114 14.81 -7.32 -8.70
N LEU A 115 14.36 -6.49 -9.65
CA LEU A 115 14.44 -6.80 -11.09
C LEU A 115 15.91 -6.81 -11.58
N ALA A 116 16.76 -5.95 -11.02
CA ALA A 116 18.20 -5.92 -11.30
C ALA A 116 18.89 -7.23 -10.90
N VAL A 117 18.45 -7.89 -9.83
CA VAL A 117 18.98 -9.20 -9.41
C VAL A 117 18.61 -10.29 -10.40
N THR A 118 17.40 -10.23 -10.98
CA THR A 118 16.94 -11.23 -11.95
C THR A 118 17.40 -10.94 -13.38
N GLY A 119 17.87 -9.73 -13.67
CA GLY A 119 18.24 -9.30 -15.03
C GLY A 119 17.05 -9.26 -16.02
N ASN A 120 15.82 -9.23 -15.50
CA ASN A 120 14.58 -9.22 -16.27
C ASN A 120 13.74 -8.03 -15.83
N ASP A 121 13.54 -7.08 -16.73
CA ASP A 121 12.75 -5.86 -16.52
C ASP A 121 11.32 -5.96 -17.08
N GLY A 122 10.87 -7.17 -17.42
CA GLY A 122 9.54 -7.49 -17.89
C GLY A 122 8.43 -7.36 -16.84
N VAL A 123 7.19 -7.35 -17.31
CA VAL A 123 6.01 -7.10 -16.47
C VAL A 123 5.77 -8.21 -15.45
N MET A 124 6.09 -9.47 -15.74
CA MET A 124 5.94 -10.55 -14.76
C MET A 124 6.94 -10.44 -13.61
N SER A 125 8.17 -10.03 -13.90
CA SER A 125 9.17 -9.75 -12.87
C SER A 125 8.74 -8.60 -11.97
N LEU A 126 8.19 -7.52 -12.54
CA LEU A 126 7.55 -6.45 -11.76
C LEU A 126 6.44 -6.99 -10.86
N ARG A 127 5.51 -7.78 -11.40
CA ARG A 127 4.42 -8.38 -10.62
C ARG A 127 4.95 -9.25 -9.49
N GLY A 128 6.06 -9.98 -9.71
CA GLY A 128 6.75 -10.76 -8.68
C GLY A 128 7.30 -9.88 -7.55
N ALA A 129 7.99 -8.79 -7.87
CA ALA A 129 8.50 -7.83 -6.89
C ALA A 129 7.39 -7.22 -6.03
N VAL A 130 6.24 -6.95 -6.65
CA VAL A 130 5.06 -6.43 -5.97
C VAL A 130 4.37 -7.52 -5.12
N ALA A 131 4.32 -8.77 -5.59
CA ALA A 131 3.77 -9.90 -4.85
C ALA A 131 4.58 -10.21 -3.57
N ILE A 132 5.90 -10.02 -3.59
CA ILE A 132 6.72 -10.13 -2.37
C ILE A 132 6.29 -9.09 -1.34
N PHE A 133 6.06 -7.85 -1.77
CA PHE A 133 5.57 -6.78 -0.89
C PHE A 133 4.16 -7.09 -0.34
N GLN A 134 3.28 -7.64 -1.19
CA GLN A 134 1.96 -8.13 -0.83
C GLN A 134 2.01 -9.22 0.26
N ALA A 135 2.91 -10.20 0.12
CA ALA A 135 3.08 -11.27 1.10
C ALA A 135 3.52 -10.74 2.47
N ALA A 136 4.41 -9.74 2.48
CA ALA A 136 4.81 -9.06 3.71
C ALA A 136 3.63 -8.32 4.36
N GLY A 137 2.83 -7.59 3.58
CA GLY A 137 1.63 -6.92 4.06
C GLY A 137 0.62 -7.89 4.69
N LEU A 138 0.29 -8.96 3.96
CA LEU A 138 -0.63 -10.01 4.44
C LEU A 138 -0.11 -10.70 5.70
N PHE A 139 1.19 -10.98 5.76
CA PHE A 139 1.84 -11.55 6.94
C PHE A 139 1.62 -10.67 8.18
N VAL A 140 1.84 -9.35 8.07
CA VAL A 140 1.63 -8.41 9.17
C VAL A 140 0.15 -8.36 9.59
N GLY A 141 -0.77 -8.26 8.63
CA GLY A 141 -2.22 -8.26 8.91
C GLY A 141 -2.67 -9.52 9.67
N LEU A 142 -2.25 -10.70 9.20
CA LEU A 142 -2.55 -11.97 9.85
C LEU A 142 -1.89 -12.13 11.22
N LEU A 143 -0.65 -11.64 11.38
CA LEU A 143 0.06 -11.71 12.65
C LEU A 143 -0.66 -10.91 13.73
N LEU A 144 -1.17 -9.72 13.39
CA LEU A 144 -1.96 -8.88 14.28
C LEU A 144 -3.24 -9.56 14.77
N ILE A 145 -3.93 -10.24 13.85
CA ILE A 145 -5.15 -11.00 14.16
C ILE A 145 -4.81 -12.21 15.03
N ALA A 146 -3.75 -12.96 14.69
CA ALA A 146 -3.33 -14.14 15.42
C ALA A 146 -2.87 -13.84 16.85
N GLN A 147 -2.17 -12.71 17.06
CA GLN A 147 -1.71 -12.28 18.38
C GLN A 147 -2.85 -11.77 19.29
N SER A 148 -4.00 -11.43 18.72
CA SER A 148 -5.18 -10.94 19.46
C SER A 148 -6.11 -12.05 19.94
N ALA A 149 -5.89 -13.30 19.50
CA ALA A 149 -6.71 -14.44 19.88
C ALA A 149 -6.47 -14.83 21.35
N THR A 150 -7.56 -15.05 22.10
CA THR A 150 -7.53 -15.41 23.53
C THR A 150 -7.39 -16.91 23.79
N SER A 151 -7.71 -17.76 22.81
CA SER A 151 -7.56 -19.21 22.87
C SER A 151 -6.69 -19.67 21.70
N LYS A 152 -5.81 -20.65 21.92
CA LYS A 152 -4.94 -21.25 20.91
C LYS A 152 -5.35 -22.70 20.68
N GLY A 153 -6.15 -22.96 19.66
CA GLY A 153 -6.61 -24.28 19.25
C GLY A 153 -6.44 -24.53 17.75
N LYS A 154 -6.69 -25.77 17.32
CA LYS A 154 -6.68 -26.11 15.87
C LYS A 154 -7.68 -25.28 15.06
N ALA A 155 -8.77 -24.85 15.69
CA ALA A 155 -9.79 -23.99 15.10
C ALA A 155 -9.25 -22.61 14.67
N ASP A 156 -8.10 -22.15 15.20
CA ASP A 156 -7.55 -20.85 14.82
C ASP A 156 -6.93 -20.83 13.43
N ILE A 157 -6.43 -21.98 12.94
CA ILE A 157 -5.92 -22.07 11.57
C ILE A 157 -7.04 -21.77 10.58
N PHE A 158 -8.23 -22.33 10.79
CA PHE A 158 -9.40 -22.04 9.94
C PHE A 158 -9.79 -20.56 10.00
N PHE A 159 -9.73 -19.96 11.18
CA PHE A 159 -10.01 -18.52 11.31
C PHE A 159 -8.95 -17.67 10.58
N TRP A 160 -7.68 -18.03 10.65
CA TRP A 160 -6.61 -17.36 9.91
C TRP A 160 -6.74 -17.53 8.40
N LEU A 161 -7.25 -18.66 7.92
CA LEU A 161 -7.56 -18.87 6.50
C LEU A 161 -8.73 -17.99 6.04
N ILE A 162 -9.80 -17.87 6.85
CA ILE A 162 -10.91 -16.93 6.56
C ILE A 162 -10.41 -15.49 6.56
N ALA A 163 -9.57 -15.13 7.54
CA ALA A 163 -8.95 -13.81 7.60
C ALA A 163 -8.04 -13.55 6.39
N ALA A 164 -7.23 -14.54 5.98
CA ALA A 164 -6.35 -14.44 4.82
C ALA A 164 -7.15 -14.24 3.54
N ALA A 165 -8.20 -15.04 3.34
CA ALA A 165 -9.13 -14.89 2.22
C ALA A 165 -9.78 -13.50 2.22
N THR A 166 -10.29 -13.04 3.38
CA THR A 166 -10.90 -11.72 3.52
C THR A 166 -9.92 -10.60 3.16
N LEU A 167 -8.70 -10.61 3.73
CA LEU A 167 -7.71 -9.57 3.47
C LEU A 167 -7.26 -9.57 2.01
N VAL A 168 -6.96 -10.74 1.46
CA VAL A 168 -6.32 -10.85 0.14
C VAL A 168 -7.25 -10.48 -1.01
N VAL A 169 -8.56 -10.69 -0.88
CA VAL A 169 -9.51 -10.27 -1.92
C VAL A 169 -9.62 -8.75 -2.04
N TRP A 170 -9.27 -8.00 -0.98
CA TRP A 170 -9.12 -6.55 -1.00
C TRP A 170 -7.72 -6.09 -1.44
N MET A 171 -6.77 -7.00 -1.68
CA MET A 171 -5.43 -6.64 -2.15
C MET A 171 -5.41 -6.46 -3.68
N PHE A 172 -6.16 -5.48 -4.17
CA PHE A 172 -6.20 -5.06 -5.59
C PHE A 172 -6.41 -3.53 -5.68
N PRO A 173 -6.08 -2.89 -6.82
CA PRO A 173 -5.43 -3.46 -8.00
C PRO A 173 -3.94 -3.75 -7.75
N ARG A 174 -3.35 -4.64 -8.55
CA ARG A 174 -1.97 -5.14 -8.33
C ARG A 174 -0.91 -4.04 -8.25
N HIS A 175 -1.03 -2.98 -9.06
CA HIS A 175 -0.06 -1.88 -9.09
C HIS A 175 -0.17 -0.94 -7.86
N LYS A 176 -1.19 -1.11 -7.00
CA LYS A 176 -1.37 -0.38 -5.72
C LYS A 176 -1.12 -1.27 -4.48
N LEU A 177 -0.53 -2.45 -4.66
CA LEU A 177 -0.23 -3.36 -3.55
C LEU A 177 0.75 -2.77 -2.52
N PHE A 178 1.56 -1.77 -2.90
CA PHE A 178 2.36 -0.98 -1.97
C PHE A 178 1.47 -0.22 -0.98
N ASP A 179 0.52 0.57 -1.49
CA ASP A 179 -0.40 1.41 -0.73
C ASP A 179 -1.23 0.55 0.25
N ILE A 180 -1.72 -0.58 -0.25
CA ILE A 180 -2.47 -1.59 0.51
C ILE A 180 -1.62 -2.21 1.63
N SER A 181 -0.43 -2.71 1.32
CA SER A 181 0.42 -3.39 2.31
C SER A 181 0.94 -2.42 3.38
N ILE A 182 1.23 -1.18 2.98
CA ILE A 182 1.63 -0.10 3.89
C ILE A 182 0.54 0.19 4.93
N SER A 183 -0.74 0.14 4.55
CA SER A 183 -1.84 0.30 5.53
C SER A 183 -1.76 -0.72 6.67
N MET A 184 -1.46 -1.99 6.36
CA MET A 184 -1.27 -3.04 7.36
C MET A 184 0.04 -2.87 8.14
N PHE A 185 1.12 -2.44 7.49
CA PHE A 185 2.37 -2.11 8.17
C PHE A 185 2.19 -1.01 9.21
N GLN A 186 1.42 0.04 8.91
CA GLN A 186 1.12 1.10 9.88
C GLN A 186 0.36 0.57 11.08
N ILE A 187 -0.63 -0.31 10.88
CA ILE A 187 -1.32 -0.96 12.00
C ILE A 187 -0.30 -1.74 12.83
N GLY A 188 0.61 -2.48 12.19
CA GLY A 188 1.69 -3.21 12.85
C GLY A 188 2.61 -2.32 13.69
N VAL A 189 3.07 -1.22 13.11
CA VAL A 189 3.97 -0.24 13.76
C VAL A 189 3.30 0.40 14.98
N LEU A 190 2.06 0.85 14.84
CA LEU A 190 1.32 1.46 15.95
C LEU A 190 0.93 0.45 17.02
N THR A 191 0.62 -0.78 16.64
CA THR A 191 0.40 -1.89 17.58
C THR A 191 1.66 -2.16 18.39
N TYR A 192 2.82 -2.18 17.73
CA TYR A 192 4.12 -2.34 18.38
C TYR A 192 4.38 -1.22 19.38
N LEU A 193 4.12 0.05 19.01
CA LEU A 193 4.24 1.17 19.94
C LEU A 193 3.29 1.04 21.13
N ALA A 194 1.99 0.85 20.87
CA ALA A 194 0.94 0.82 21.89
C ALA A 194 1.09 -0.36 22.87
N SER A 195 1.67 -1.48 22.43
CA SER A 195 1.86 -2.66 23.27
C SER A 195 2.86 -2.47 24.41
N ASN A 196 3.89 -1.64 24.22
CA ASN A 196 4.88 -1.36 25.27
C ASN A 196 5.60 -0.02 25.00
N PRO A 197 5.09 1.11 25.51
CA PRO A 197 5.51 2.45 25.14
C PRO A 197 6.84 2.87 25.81
N ILE A 198 7.94 2.22 25.42
CA ILE A 198 9.31 2.60 25.84
C ILE A 198 9.96 3.55 24.82
N PRO A 199 10.94 4.39 25.22
CA PRO A 199 11.59 5.38 24.33
C PRO A 199 12.02 4.84 22.96
N LYS A 200 12.62 3.64 22.92
CA LYS A 200 13.05 2.99 21.68
C LYS A 200 11.90 2.75 20.70
N ARG A 201 10.68 2.43 21.18
CA ARG A 201 9.53 2.15 20.30
C ARG A 201 8.97 3.42 19.66
N TYR A 202 9.05 4.58 20.31
CA TYR A 202 8.69 5.86 19.69
C TYR A 202 9.63 6.18 18.53
N LEU A 203 10.94 6.02 18.74
CA LEU A 203 11.95 6.23 17.70
C LEU A 203 11.76 5.26 16.51
N ILE A 204 11.54 3.98 16.79
CA ILE A 204 11.26 2.97 15.75
C ILE A 204 9.98 3.30 15.00
N ALA A 205 8.90 3.64 15.72
CA ALA A 205 7.63 4.00 15.08
C ALA A 205 7.79 5.22 14.17
N GLY A 206 8.51 6.25 14.62
CA GLY A 206 8.87 7.39 13.79
C GLY A 206 9.67 6.98 12.55
N THR A 207 10.70 6.14 12.73
CA THR A 207 11.53 5.63 11.63
C THR A 207 10.70 4.88 10.59
N CYS A 208 9.78 4.03 11.02
CA CYS A 208 8.88 3.34 10.10
C CYS A 208 7.93 4.31 9.38
N VAL A 209 7.38 5.32 10.06
CA VAL A 209 6.53 6.34 9.42
C VAL A 209 7.30 7.15 8.39
N GLY A 210 8.53 7.58 8.71
CA GLY A 210 9.42 8.27 7.77
C GLY A 210 9.76 7.41 6.56
N LEU A 211 10.08 6.13 6.77
CA LEU A 211 10.36 5.19 5.67
C LEU A 211 9.13 4.95 4.80
N ILE A 212 7.94 4.85 5.40
CA ILE A 212 6.68 4.73 4.65
C ILE A 212 6.45 5.97 3.77
N ALA A 213 6.80 7.17 4.25
CA ALA A 213 6.70 8.38 3.44
C ALA A 213 7.59 8.37 2.19
N VAL A 214 8.63 7.54 2.15
CA VAL A 214 9.47 7.31 0.94
C VAL A 214 8.72 6.51 -0.14
N PHE A 215 7.79 5.63 0.26
CA PHE A 215 6.96 4.84 -0.65
C PHE A 215 5.65 5.54 -1.04
N GLY A 216 5.13 6.39 -0.16
CA GLY A 216 3.90 7.14 -0.36
C GLY A 216 3.78 8.28 0.66
N ARG A 217 3.92 9.54 0.23
CA ARG A 217 3.81 10.74 1.07
C ARG A 217 2.46 10.82 1.78
N ASN A 218 1.38 10.51 1.07
CA ASN A 218 0.03 10.37 1.61
C ASN A 218 -0.01 9.40 2.81
N HIS A 219 0.57 8.21 2.67
CA HIS A 219 0.65 7.23 3.75
C HIS A 219 1.51 7.73 4.90
N GLY A 220 2.64 8.38 4.61
CA GLY A 220 3.46 9.06 5.63
C GLY A 220 2.64 10.02 6.49
N VAL A 221 1.82 10.87 5.87
CA VAL A 221 0.92 11.82 6.55
C VAL A 221 -0.13 11.08 7.39
N TYR A 222 -0.79 10.06 6.84
CA TYR A 222 -1.78 9.27 7.59
C TYR A 222 -1.16 8.57 8.81
N GLY A 223 0.02 7.99 8.62
CA GLY A 223 0.80 7.37 9.69
C GLY A 223 1.25 8.37 10.74
N ALA A 224 1.60 9.60 10.34
CA ALA A 224 1.96 10.66 11.27
C ALA A 224 0.78 11.12 12.13
N VAL A 225 -0.37 11.40 11.50
CA VAL A 225 -1.61 11.78 12.22
C VAL A 225 -2.01 10.69 13.21
N ALA A 226 -2.04 9.43 12.77
CA ALA A 226 -2.39 8.30 13.62
C ALA A 226 -1.35 8.07 14.74
N SER A 227 -0.04 8.21 14.45
CA SER A 227 1.03 8.09 15.46
C SER A 227 0.88 9.14 16.55
N LEU A 228 0.67 10.41 16.18
CA LEU A 228 0.47 11.49 17.13
C LEU A 228 -0.79 11.27 17.98
N GLY A 229 -1.86 10.75 17.37
CA GLY A 229 -3.06 10.30 18.09
C GLY A 229 -2.78 9.21 19.13
N VAL A 230 -2.03 8.17 18.75
CA VAL A 230 -1.60 7.10 19.67
C VAL A 230 -0.70 7.64 20.78
N ILE A 231 0.22 8.54 20.46
CA ILE A 231 1.11 9.19 21.44
C ILE A 231 0.27 10.00 22.45
N ALA A 232 -0.71 10.77 21.98
CA ALA A 232 -1.64 11.50 22.84
C ALA A 232 -2.49 10.54 23.71
N TRP A 233 -2.99 9.45 23.13
CA TRP A 233 -3.72 8.41 23.85
C TRP A 233 -2.90 7.74 24.95
N LEU A 234 -1.62 7.44 24.68
CA LEU A 234 -0.69 6.90 25.68
C LEU A 234 -0.42 7.87 26.82
N ALA A 235 -0.46 9.18 26.55
CA ALA A 235 -0.29 10.23 27.55
C ALA A 235 -1.53 10.42 28.46
N ILE A 236 -2.70 9.93 28.07
CA ILE A 236 -3.91 9.95 28.92
C ILE A 236 -3.64 9.14 30.19
N LYS A 237 -3.82 9.80 31.34
CA LYS A 237 -3.58 9.22 32.68
C LYS A 237 -2.22 8.53 32.77
N HIS A 238 -1.17 9.27 32.38
CA HIS A 238 0.21 8.80 32.33
C HIS A 238 0.62 8.08 33.62
N ARG A 239 1.00 6.80 33.50
CA ARG A 239 1.46 5.97 34.64
C ARG A 239 2.94 5.58 34.53
N SER A 240 3.45 5.49 33.30
CA SER A 240 4.83 5.06 33.02
C SER A 240 5.19 5.32 31.56
N GLY A 241 6.49 5.47 31.26
CA GLY A 241 7.01 5.77 29.92
C GLY A 241 7.48 7.23 29.77
N PRO A 242 7.99 7.60 28.57
CA PRO A 242 8.39 8.99 28.31
C PRO A 242 7.17 9.93 28.40
N GLY A 243 7.39 11.14 28.91
CA GLY A 243 6.37 12.19 28.86
C GLY A 243 6.08 12.61 27.40
N LEU A 244 4.94 13.28 27.18
CA LEU A 244 4.43 13.62 25.84
C LEU A 244 5.48 14.32 24.95
N ILE A 245 6.19 15.31 25.49
CA ILE A 245 7.22 16.07 24.75
C ILE A 245 8.38 15.15 24.35
N LYS A 246 8.88 14.34 25.28
CA LYS A 246 9.98 13.40 25.00
C LYS A 246 9.56 12.33 24.00
N ALA A 247 8.33 11.82 24.11
CA ALA A 247 7.74 10.88 23.16
C ALA A 247 7.66 11.47 21.75
N ALA A 248 7.11 12.69 21.62
CA ALA A 248 7.02 13.40 20.36
C ALA A 248 8.40 13.67 19.76
N ALA A 249 9.37 14.15 20.55
CA ALA A 249 10.74 14.40 20.09
C ALA A 249 11.44 13.13 19.58
N LEU A 250 11.34 12.01 20.30
CA LEU A 250 11.91 10.73 19.87
C LEU A 250 11.25 10.22 18.60
N TRP A 251 9.93 10.33 18.51
CA TRP A 251 9.20 9.97 17.31
C TRP A 251 9.60 10.85 16.12
N SER A 252 9.66 12.18 16.28
CA SER A 252 10.08 13.11 15.23
C SER A 252 11.50 12.85 14.75
N ALA A 253 12.45 12.58 15.66
CA ALA A 253 13.80 12.17 15.30
C ALA A 253 13.77 10.88 14.46
N GLY A 254 12.91 9.93 14.82
CA GLY A 254 12.67 8.72 14.04
C GLY A 254 12.18 9.03 12.63
N VAL A 255 11.16 9.90 12.48
CA VAL A 255 10.62 10.29 11.18
C VAL A 255 11.71 10.84 10.27
N VAL A 256 12.58 11.72 10.79
CA VAL A 256 13.72 12.26 10.03
C VAL A 256 14.67 11.15 9.59
N ILE A 257 15.01 10.20 10.49
CA ILE A 257 15.86 9.05 10.16
C ILE A 257 15.22 8.17 9.07
N GLY A 258 13.93 7.87 9.19
CA GLY A 258 13.21 7.05 8.21
C GLY A 258 13.10 7.71 6.85
N PHE A 259 12.95 9.04 6.81
CA PHE A 259 12.84 9.82 5.59
C PHE A 259 14.19 10.24 5.00
N LEU A 260 15.29 9.79 5.63
CA LEU A 260 16.64 10.10 5.20
C LEU A 260 16.94 9.79 3.71
N PRO A 261 16.41 8.71 3.08
CA PRO A 261 16.63 8.48 1.66
C PRO A 261 16.21 9.67 0.78
N VAL A 262 15.03 10.26 1.02
CA VAL A 262 14.55 11.41 0.25
C VAL A 262 15.34 12.67 0.60
N ILE A 263 15.69 12.87 1.87
CA ILE A 263 16.54 13.99 2.30
C ILE A 263 17.90 13.94 1.59
N LEU A 264 18.51 12.75 1.51
CA LEU A 264 19.77 12.56 0.80
C LEU A 264 19.61 12.81 -0.70
N MET A 265 18.50 12.39 -1.32
CA MET A 265 18.24 12.72 -2.73
C MET A 265 18.13 14.23 -2.95
N VAL A 266 17.46 14.96 -2.06
CA VAL A 266 17.35 16.43 -2.10
C VAL A 266 18.72 17.12 -2.02
N ILE A 267 19.64 16.58 -1.22
CA ILE A 267 20.97 17.16 -1.00
C ILE A 267 21.95 16.76 -2.11
N LEU A 268 21.90 15.50 -2.54
CA LEU A 268 22.95 14.87 -3.37
C LEU A 268 22.61 14.81 -4.85
N ILE A 269 21.33 14.90 -5.25
CA ILE A 269 20.91 14.81 -6.65
C ILE A 269 20.55 16.21 -7.17
N PRO A 270 21.34 16.79 -8.10
CA PRO A 270 21.06 18.09 -8.68
C PRO A 270 19.64 18.17 -9.27
N GLY A 271 18.91 19.24 -8.97
CA GLY A 271 17.56 19.48 -9.46
C GLY A 271 16.45 18.72 -8.72
N PHE A 272 16.75 17.63 -7.99
CA PHE A 272 15.73 16.85 -7.30
C PHE A 272 14.97 17.67 -6.25
N ALA A 273 15.66 18.54 -5.50
CA ALA A 273 15.02 19.43 -4.52
C ALA A 273 13.90 20.27 -5.14
N ILE A 274 14.15 20.82 -6.33
CA ILE A 274 13.20 21.68 -7.06
C ILE A 274 12.03 20.83 -7.56
N ALA A 275 12.33 19.72 -8.25
CA ALA A 275 11.29 18.81 -8.77
C ALA A 275 10.39 18.25 -7.65
N PHE A 276 10.98 17.90 -6.50
CA PHE A 276 10.24 17.43 -5.34
C PHE A 276 9.30 18.52 -4.80
N TRP A 277 9.76 19.76 -4.66
CA TRP A 277 8.91 20.85 -4.19
C TRP A 277 7.83 21.22 -5.22
N GLU A 278 8.15 21.24 -6.50
CA GLU A 278 7.17 21.45 -7.57
C GLU A 278 6.07 20.36 -7.53
N SER A 279 6.43 19.11 -7.27
CA SER A 279 5.45 18.01 -7.14
C SER A 279 4.47 18.21 -5.98
N ILE A 280 4.90 18.79 -4.84
CA ILE A 280 3.99 19.07 -3.72
C ILE A 280 3.16 20.32 -4.03
N ARG A 281 3.79 21.38 -4.55
CA ARG A 281 3.10 22.62 -4.95
C ARG A 281 1.97 22.33 -5.92
N PHE A 282 2.21 21.45 -6.89
CA PHE A 282 1.21 21.01 -7.85
C PHE A 282 -0.04 20.41 -7.17
N LEU A 283 0.12 19.58 -6.14
CA LEU A 283 -1.02 19.02 -5.40
C LEU A 283 -1.87 20.11 -4.72
N PHE A 284 -1.23 21.17 -4.21
CA PHE A 284 -1.95 22.31 -3.62
C PHE A 284 -2.66 23.16 -4.68
N GLU A 285 -2.03 23.36 -5.85
CA GLU A 285 -2.63 24.10 -6.96
C GLU A 285 -3.86 23.38 -7.53
N GLN A 286 -3.80 22.05 -7.65
CA GLN A 286 -4.94 21.23 -8.08
C GLN A 286 -6.04 21.12 -7.03
N LYS A 287 -5.76 21.46 -5.75
CA LYS A 287 -6.68 21.37 -4.60
C LYS A 287 -7.28 19.99 -4.36
N ALA A 288 -6.73 18.96 -5.01
CA ALA A 288 -7.21 17.60 -4.95
C ALA A 288 -6.02 16.65 -5.10
N THR A 289 -6.06 15.52 -4.39
CA THR A 289 -5.07 14.45 -4.53
C THR A 289 -5.43 13.43 -5.60
N ASN A 290 -6.70 13.42 -6.03
CA ASN A 290 -7.27 12.51 -7.02
C ASN A 290 -8.42 13.23 -7.75
N LEU A 291 -8.87 12.66 -8.87
CA LEU A 291 -10.12 13.05 -9.52
C LEU A 291 -11.28 12.45 -8.72
N PRO A 292 -12.09 13.27 -8.01
CA PRO A 292 -13.12 12.76 -7.12
C PRO A 292 -14.26 12.12 -7.91
N LEU A 293 -14.79 11.04 -7.35
CA LEU A 293 -16.03 10.41 -7.82
C LEU A 293 -17.11 10.56 -6.74
N PRO A 294 -18.40 10.60 -7.11
CA PRO A 294 -19.49 10.59 -6.15
C PRO A 294 -19.39 9.37 -5.22
N VAL A 295 -19.64 9.58 -3.93
CA VAL A 295 -19.65 8.47 -2.97
C VAL A 295 -20.84 7.55 -3.29
N PRO A 296 -20.62 6.22 -3.41
CA PRO A 296 -21.65 5.27 -3.81
C PRO A 296 -22.55 4.94 -2.61
N TRP A 297 -23.35 5.90 -2.16
CA TRP A 297 -24.24 5.69 -1.02
C TRP A 297 -25.28 4.60 -1.35
N PRO A 298 -25.67 3.74 -0.38
CA PRO A 298 -26.66 2.70 -0.64
C PRO A 298 -28.01 3.22 -1.18
N TRP A 299 -28.35 4.47 -0.87
CA TRP A 299 -29.60 5.12 -1.30
C TRP A 299 -29.49 5.91 -2.61
N THR A 300 -28.31 5.98 -3.25
CA THR A 300 -28.15 6.63 -4.57
C THR A 300 -28.21 5.64 -5.73
N ILE A 301 -28.50 4.37 -5.46
CA ILE A 301 -28.50 3.29 -6.46
C ILE A 301 -29.82 3.32 -7.23
N ASP A 302 -29.72 3.32 -8.56
CA ASP A 302 -30.87 3.15 -9.44
C ASP A 302 -31.21 1.66 -9.58
N PHE A 303 -32.15 1.20 -8.76
CA PHE A 303 -32.65 -0.16 -8.78
C PHE A 303 -33.48 -0.49 -10.03
N ALA A 304 -33.95 0.52 -10.78
CA ALA A 304 -34.74 0.30 -12.00
C ALA A 304 -33.83 0.06 -13.22
N ALA A 305 -32.66 0.70 -13.25
CA ALA A 305 -31.71 0.61 -14.37
C ALA A 305 -30.64 -0.48 -14.20
N THR A 306 -30.49 -1.05 -13.00
CA THR A 306 -29.36 -1.94 -12.67
C THR A 306 -29.83 -3.39 -12.46
N SER A 307 -29.01 -4.37 -12.85
CA SER A 307 -29.26 -5.78 -12.53
C SER A 307 -29.34 -6.00 -11.01
N VAL A 308 -30.06 -7.03 -10.55
CA VAL A 308 -30.19 -7.33 -9.11
C VAL A 308 -28.81 -7.58 -8.46
N ASP A 309 -27.92 -8.29 -9.16
CA ASP A 309 -26.58 -8.62 -8.67
C ASP A 309 -25.71 -7.37 -8.51
N ASP A 310 -25.76 -6.46 -9.50
CA ASP A 310 -24.97 -5.22 -9.47
C ASP A 310 -25.55 -4.22 -8.47
N ALA A 311 -26.89 -4.15 -8.34
CA ALA A 311 -27.54 -3.35 -7.31
C ALA A 311 -27.14 -3.84 -5.91
N ALA A 312 -27.20 -5.15 -5.65
CA ALA A 312 -26.77 -5.73 -4.38
C ALA A 312 -25.29 -5.45 -4.09
N ARG A 313 -24.41 -5.58 -5.09
CA ARG A 313 -22.99 -5.25 -4.96
C ARG A 313 -22.76 -3.78 -4.62
N ASN A 314 -23.44 -2.87 -5.32
CA ASN A 314 -23.34 -1.44 -5.07
C ASN A 314 -23.83 -1.05 -3.68
N VAL A 315 -24.91 -1.68 -3.20
CA VAL A 315 -25.41 -1.49 -1.81
C VAL A 315 -24.32 -1.89 -0.81
N LEU A 316 -23.69 -3.04 -1.02
CA LEU A 316 -22.61 -3.53 -0.14
C LEU A 316 -21.38 -2.61 -0.17
N ILE A 317 -21.00 -2.11 -1.35
CA ILE A 317 -19.92 -1.12 -1.49
C ILE A 317 -20.24 0.12 -0.65
N GLY A 318 -21.46 0.66 -0.78
CA GLY A 318 -21.89 1.82 0.00
C GLY A 318 -21.88 1.58 1.51
N PHE A 319 -22.31 0.40 1.96
CA PHE A 319 -22.22 0.03 3.37
C PHE A 319 -20.79 -0.13 3.87
N LEU A 320 -19.85 -0.56 3.04
CA LEU A 320 -18.44 -0.64 3.41
C LEU A 320 -17.83 0.77 3.54
N PHE A 321 -18.17 1.71 2.65
CA PHE A 321 -17.80 3.12 2.80
C PHE A 321 -18.32 3.70 4.13
N ILE A 322 -19.62 3.52 4.43
CA ILE A 322 -20.20 3.92 5.71
C ILE A 322 -19.47 3.21 6.87
N GLY A 323 -19.18 1.93 6.71
CA GLY A 323 -18.47 1.10 7.68
C GLY A 323 -17.12 1.67 8.07
N THR A 324 -16.35 2.23 7.12
CA THR A 324 -15.05 2.85 7.44
C THR A 324 -15.20 4.04 8.41
N LEU A 325 -16.22 4.87 8.23
CA LEU A 325 -16.50 6.03 9.09
C LEU A 325 -17.09 5.60 10.44
N VAL A 326 -18.09 4.71 10.41
CA VAL A 326 -18.77 4.22 11.61
C VAL A 326 -17.79 3.49 12.51
N PHE A 327 -16.98 2.59 11.96
CA PHE A 327 -15.93 1.91 12.72
C PHE A 327 -14.92 2.92 13.26
N GLY A 328 -14.44 3.86 12.44
CA GLY A 328 -13.48 4.86 12.87
C GLY A 328 -13.97 5.69 14.06
N GLY A 329 -15.20 6.22 13.98
CA GLY A 329 -15.81 7.00 15.07
C GLY A 329 -16.08 6.18 16.33
N LEU A 330 -16.68 4.99 16.20
CA LEU A 330 -17.03 4.14 17.34
C LEU A 330 -15.79 3.55 18.02
N ALA A 331 -14.84 3.02 17.24
CA ALA A 331 -13.62 2.42 17.78
C ALA A 331 -12.76 3.48 18.48
N LEU A 332 -12.58 4.67 17.88
CA LEU A 332 -11.83 5.77 18.49
C LEU A 332 -12.45 6.22 19.81
N THR A 333 -13.77 6.45 19.80
CA THR A 333 -14.50 6.83 21.01
C THR A 333 -14.34 5.78 22.10
N TRP A 334 -14.51 4.50 21.74
CA TRP A 334 -14.39 3.39 22.68
C TRP A 334 -12.98 3.26 23.25
N VAL A 335 -11.92 3.26 22.43
CA VAL A 335 -10.53 3.11 22.95
C VAL A 335 -10.12 4.27 23.86
N VAL A 336 -10.58 5.49 23.57
CA VAL A 336 -10.35 6.67 24.42
C VAL A 336 -11.13 6.53 25.73
N GLN A 337 -12.41 6.16 25.68
CA GLN A 337 -13.23 5.95 26.88
C GLN A 337 -12.67 4.83 27.77
N GLN A 338 -12.23 3.70 27.21
CA GLN A 338 -11.61 2.62 27.99
C GLN A 338 -10.32 3.10 28.67
N ARG A 339 -9.52 3.90 27.96
CA ARG A 339 -8.30 4.48 28.53
C ARG A 339 -8.59 5.47 29.66
N LEU A 340 -9.60 6.32 29.51
CA LEU A 340 -10.06 7.21 30.58
C LEU A 340 -10.60 6.43 31.79
N LYS A 341 -11.22 5.27 31.56
CA LYS A 341 -11.66 4.33 32.60
C LYS A 341 -10.54 3.41 33.11
N GLU A 342 -9.30 3.59 32.63
CA GLU A 342 -8.12 2.80 32.99
C GLU A 342 -8.28 1.29 32.75
N LYS A 343 -9.13 0.92 31.80
CA LYS A 343 -9.35 -0.45 31.38
C LYS A 343 -8.33 -0.85 30.30
N PRO A 344 -7.89 -2.12 30.27
CA PRO A 344 -6.98 -2.60 29.24
C PRO A 344 -7.68 -2.54 27.87
N VAL A 345 -6.92 -2.15 26.85
CA VAL A 345 -7.37 -2.07 25.45
C VAL A 345 -6.41 -2.87 24.58
N PRO A 346 -6.90 -3.74 23.67
CA PRO A 346 -6.03 -4.44 22.72
C PRO A 346 -5.22 -3.45 21.87
N PRO A 347 -3.88 -3.53 21.85
CA PRO A 347 -3.03 -2.58 21.13
C PRO A 347 -3.34 -2.50 19.62
N ALA A 348 -3.70 -3.63 19.00
CA ALA A 348 -4.10 -3.67 17.60
C ALA A 348 -5.37 -2.87 17.33
N LEU A 349 -6.35 -2.91 18.25
CA LEU A 349 -7.57 -2.13 18.15
C LEU A 349 -7.32 -0.63 18.30
N VAL A 350 -6.37 -0.23 19.17
CA VAL A 350 -5.90 1.17 19.27
C VAL A 350 -5.33 1.63 17.93
N ALA A 351 -4.42 0.84 17.35
CA ALA A 351 -3.80 1.15 16.06
C ALA A 351 -4.84 1.32 14.94
N THR A 352 -5.76 0.36 14.80
CA THR A 352 -6.82 0.44 13.78
C THR A 352 -7.77 1.61 14.00
N ALA A 353 -8.09 1.96 15.26
CA ALA A 353 -8.96 3.09 15.56
C ALA A 353 -8.35 4.43 15.13
N PHE A 354 -7.06 4.65 15.41
CA PHE A 354 -6.36 5.89 15.03
C PHE A 354 -6.03 5.98 13.53
N LEU A 355 -5.97 4.84 12.82
CA LEU A 355 -5.74 4.80 11.37
C LEU A 355 -7.03 4.84 10.53
N ALA A 356 -8.18 4.50 11.12
CA ALA A 356 -9.44 4.37 10.37
C ALA A 356 -9.87 5.64 9.65
N LEU A 357 -9.88 6.79 10.33
CA LEU A 357 -10.30 8.06 9.69
C LEU A 357 -9.27 8.61 8.68
N PRO A 358 -7.95 8.59 8.96
CA PRO A 358 -6.96 8.94 7.94
C PRO A 358 -7.06 8.10 6.65
N TYR A 359 -7.28 6.79 6.76
CA TYR A 359 -7.45 5.94 5.58
C TYR A 359 -8.85 6.03 4.96
N ALA A 360 -9.89 6.37 5.74
CA ALA A 360 -11.18 6.75 5.18
C ALA A 360 -11.03 8.01 4.29
N HIS A 361 -10.28 9.03 4.72
CA HIS A 361 -9.99 10.17 3.84
C HIS A 361 -9.41 9.74 2.47
N PHE A 362 -8.50 8.75 2.45
CA PHE A 362 -7.99 8.20 1.20
C PHE A 362 -9.09 7.54 0.36
N ALA A 363 -9.88 6.64 0.96
CA ALA A 363 -10.97 5.95 0.25
C ALA A 363 -11.99 6.94 -0.34
N PHE A 364 -12.29 8.02 0.35
CA PHE A 364 -13.25 9.05 -0.08
C PHE A 364 -12.66 10.06 -1.07
N SER A 365 -11.33 10.15 -1.21
CA SER A 365 -10.69 11.08 -2.16
C SER A 365 -11.02 10.77 -3.63
N ARG A 366 -11.35 9.50 -3.93
CA ARG A 366 -11.97 9.03 -5.17
C ARG A 366 -12.80 7.81 -4.82
N ALA A 367 -14.11 7.97 -4.65
CA ALA A 367 -14.97 6.99 -3.98
C ALA A 367 -15.37 5.79 -4.86
N GLU A 368 -14.40 4.98 -5.28
CA GLU A 368 -14.60 3.73 -6.01
C GLU A 368 -13.99 2.53 -5.26
N VAL A 369 -14.27 1.31 -5.72
CA VAL A 369 -13.83 0.08 -5.03
C VAL A 369 -12.31 -0.04 -4.97
N GLY A 370 -11.58 0.42 -6.00
CA GLY A 370 -10.11 0.39 -6.01
C GLY A 370 -9.46 1.29 -4.94
N HIS A 371 -10.09 2.43 -4.63
CA HIS A 371 -9.63 3.34 -3.57
C HIS A 371 -10.11 2.88 -2.19
N LEU A 372 -11.32 2.32 -2.11
CA LEU A 372 -11.78 1.63 -0.90
C LEU A 372 -10.84 0.48 -0.53
N ALA A 373 -10.42 -0.33 -1.50
CA ALA A 373 -9.48 -1.44 -1.28
C ALA A 373 -8.17 -0.97 -0.63
N GLN A 374 -7.62 0.17 -1.05
CA GLN A 374 -6.43 0.76 -0.43
C GLN A 374 -6.68 1.30 1.00
N GLY A 375 -7.91 1.71 1.32
CA GLY A 375 -8.27 2.36 2.58
C GLY A 375 -8.98 1.51 3.63
N ILE A 376 -9.50 0.33 3.29
CA ILE A 376 -10.43 -0.43 4.15
C ILE A 376 -9.75 -1.25 5.24
N PHE A 377 -8.43 -1.44 5.19
CA PHE A 377 -7.71 -2.35 6.09
C PHE A 377 -7.83 -2.03 7.59
N PRO A 378 -7.82 -0.77 8.06
CA PRO A 378 -8.09 -0.50 9.47
C PRO A 378 -9.45 -1.05 9.95
N LEU A 379 -10.50 -0.96 9.11
CA LEU A 379 -11.81 -1.54 9.40
C LEU A 379 -11.73 -3.07 9.44
N ILE A 380 -11.22 -3.71 8.38
CA ILE A 380 -11.24 -5.18 8.26
C ILE A 380 -10.37 -5.83 9.34
N VAL A 381 -9.13 -5.34 9.52
CA VAL A 381 -8.21 -5.85 10.54
C VAL A 381 -8.79 -5.62 11.93
N GLY A 382 -9.38 -4.45 12.20
CA GLY A 382 -10.01 -4.13 13.49
C GLY A 382 -11.17 -5.07 13.81
N CYS A 383 -12.06 -5.31 12.84
CA CYS A 383 -13.15 -6.27 12.97
C CYS A 383 -12.63 -7.69 13.25
N LEU A 384 -11.64 -8.16 12.48
CA LEU A 384 -11.08 -9.51 12.67
C LEU A 384 -10.33 -9.65 14.01
N VAL A 385 -9.67 -8.59 14.49
CA VAL A 385 -9.07 -8.53 15.82
C VAL A 385 -10.14 -8.69 16.91
N VAL A 386 -11.25 -7.96 16.82
CA VAL A 386 -12.36 -8.08 17.78
C VAL A 386 -12.98 -9.49 17.73
N LEU A 387 -13.22 -10.01 16.53
CA LEU A 387 -13.79 -11.35 16.34
C LEU A 387 -12.84 -12.46 16.82
N SER A 388 -11.52 -12.25 16.78
CA SER A 388 -10.53 -13.24 17.25
C SER A 388 -10.68 -13.57 18.73
N SER A 389 -11.17 -12.62 19.53
CA SER A 389 -11.42 -12.76 20.97
C SER A 389 -12.89 -13.02 21.31
N ALA A 390 -13.79 -13.03 20.32
CA ALA A 390 -15.22 -13.25 20.53
C ALA A 390 -15.56 -14.73 20.76
N GLN A 391 -16.72 -14.99 21.37
CA GLN A 391 -17.25 -16.35 21.53
C GLN A 391 -17.50 -16.98 20.16
N ALA A 392 -17.34 -18.31 20.06
CA ALA A 392 -17.44 -19.05 18.79
C ALA A 392 -18.75 -18.78 18.03
N GLN A 393 -19.87 -18.66 18.75
CA GLN A 393 -21.20 -18.37 18.19
C GLN A 393 -21.29 -17.02 17.47
N ILE A 394 -20.45 -16.06 17.84
CA ILE A 394 -20.37 -14.73 17.22
C ILE A 394 -19.22 -14.69 16.20
N LYS A 395 -18.07 -15.24 16.57
CA LYS A 395 -16.84 -15.27 15.77
C LYS A 395 -17.08 -15.86 14.38
N TRP A 396 -17.62 -17.07 14.31
CA TRP A 396 -17.71 -17.79 13.04
C TRP A 396 -18.73 -17.20 12.08
N PRO A 397 -19.98 -16.91 12.46
CA PRO A 397 -20.94 -16.32 11.53
C PRO A 397 -20.49 -14.96 11.01
N LEU A 398 -20.00 -14.07 11.88
CA LEU A 398 -19.60 -12.73 11.46
C LEU A 398 -18.33 -12.73 10.60
N ALA A 399 -17.35 -13.59 10.90
CA ALA A 399 -16.16 -13.72 10.07
C ALA A 399 -16.50 -14.28 8.68
N THR A 400 -17.39 -15.27 8.61
CA THR A 400 -17.86 -15.84 7.34
C THR A 400 -18.65 -14.82 6.53
N ILE A 401 -19.56 -14.05 7.16
CA ILE A 401 -20.32 -12.98 6.49
C ILE A 401 -19.37 -11.91 5.96
N LEU A 402 -18.41 -11.46 6.76
CA LEU A 402 -17.42 -10.46 6.33
C LEU A 402 -16.60 -10.97 5.13
N CYS A 403 -16.16 -12.23 5.17
CA CYS A 403 -15.43 -12.86 4.07
C CYS A 403 -16.28 -12.99 2.81
N ALA A 404 -17.51 -13.49 2.92
CA ALA A 404 -18.44 -13.67 1.81
C ALA A 404 -18.79 -12.32 1.15
N THR A 405 -19.10 -11.30 1.95
CA THR A 405 -19.33 -9.92 1.46
C THR A 405 -18.10 -9.36 0.76
N SER A 406 -16.92 -9.57 1.33
CA SER A 406 -15.65 -9.13 0.72
C SER A 406 -15.42 -9.79 -0.64
N ILE A 407 -15.60 -11.11 -0.74
CA ILE A 407 -15.48 -11.85 -2.00
C ILE A 407 -16.53 -11.35 -3.01
N TRP A 408 -17.78 -11.22 -2.59
CA TRP A 408 -18.87 -10.77 -3.47
C TRP A 408 -18.59 -9.41 -4.08
N VAL A 409 -18.12 -8.45 -3.28
CA VAL A 409 -17.79 -7.10 -3.76
C VAL A 409 -16.59 -7.11 -4.70
N THR A 410 -15.55 -7.87 -4.37
CA THR A 410 -14.24 -7.68 -5.01
C THR A 410 -13.93 -8.63 -6.15
N HIS A 411 -14.55 -9.82 -6.23
CA HIS A 411 -14.12 -10.86 -7.17
C HIS A 411 -14.12 -10.41 -8.64
N VAL A 412 -15.06 -9.55 -9.05
CA VAL A 412 -15.17 -9.02 -10.42
C VAL A 412 -14.00 -8.13 -10.85
N PHE A 413 -13.21 -7.64 -9.89
CA PHE A 413 -12.04 -6.81 -10.15
C PHE A 413 -10.73 -7.60 -10.23
N HIS A 414 -10.76 -8.91 -9.94
CA HIS A 414 -9.58 -9.77 -10.01
C HIS A 414 -9.39 -10.29 -11.45
N PRO A 415 -8.22 -10.07 -12.09
CA PRO A 415 -7.95 -10.53 -13.45
C PRO A 415 -8.17 -12.04 -13.65
N GLY A 416 -7.90 -12.83 -12.60
CA GLY A 416 -8.18 -14.26 -12.57
C GLY A 416 -9.63 -14.59 -12.88
N TRP A 417 -10.54 -13.83 -12.29
CA TRP A 417 -11.98 -14.00 -12.47
C TRP A 417 -12.48 -13.39 -13.77
N GLN A 418 -11.98 -12.22 -14.15
CA GLN A 418 -12.37 -11.54 -15.40
C GLN A 418 -12.11 -12.43 -16.63
N CYS A 419 -10.94 -13.07 -16.70
CA CYS A 419 -10.64 -14.01 -17.78
C CYS A 419 -11.48 -15.29 -17.69
N LEU A 420 -11.72 -15.82 -16.49
CA LEU A 420 -12.53 -17.02 -16.30
C LEU A 420 -14.00 -16.80 -16.70
N ALA A 421 -14.56 -15.66 -16.31
CA ALA A 421 -15.95 -15.30 -16.55
C ALA A 421 -16.21 -14.94 -18.02
N SER A 422 -15.33 -14.15 -18.64
CA SER A 422 -15.47 -13.77 -20.04
C SER A 422 -15.25 -14.95 -21.00
N LYS A 423 -14.37 -15.90 -20.66
CA LYS A 423 -13.89 -16.98 -21.55
C LYS A 423 -13.30 -16.48 -22.87
N GLN A 424 -12.96 -15.20 -22.95
CA GLN A 424 -12.52 -14.51 -24.17
C GLN A 424 -11.10 -13.98 -24.07
N CYS A 425 -10.40 -14.17 -22.95
CA CYS A 425 -9.00 -13.77 -22.86
C CYS A 425 -8.16 -14.52 -23.89
N VAL A 426 -7.28 -13.78 -24.56
CA VAL A 426 -6.35 -14.26 -25.58
C VAL A 426 -4.92 -14.17 -25.07
N ASN A 427 -4.08 -15.06 -25.56
CA ASN A 427 -2.66 -15.04 -25.22
C ASN A 427 -1.94 -13.98 -26.06
N VAL A 428 -1.18 -13.11 -25.39
CA VAL A 428 -0.38 -12.05 -25.99
C VAL A 428 0.98 -12.02 -25.33
N GLU A 429 2.03 -12.10 -26.12
CA GLU A 429 3.40 -11.94 -25.64
C GLU A 429 3.63 -10.47 -25.26
N VAL A 430 4.15 -10.20 -24.06
CA VAL A 430 4.53 -8.87 -23.55
C VAL A 430 5.87 -8.99 -22.85
N ALA A 431 6.91 -8.33 -23.39
CA ALA A 431 8.28 -8.37 -22.86
C ALA A 431 8.81 -9.81 -22.62
N GLY A 432 8.56 -10.72 -23.58
CA GLY A 432 8.99 -12.12 -23.50
C GLY A 432 8.11 -13.05 -22.65
N ASP A 433 7.10 -12.52 -21.95
CA ASP A 433 6.14 -13.29 -21.17
C ASP A 433 4.80 -13.45 -21.90
N GLU A 434 4.18 -14.63 -21.81
CA GLU A 434 2.84 -14.88 -22.34
C GLU A 434 1.76 -14.45 -21.32
N LEU A 435 0.97 -13.44 -21.67
CA LEU A 435 -0.14 -12.95 -20.85
C LEU A 435 -1.50 -13.32 -21.44
N GLN A 436 -2.45 -13.65 -20.57
CA GLN A 436 -3.86 -13.81 -20.93
C GLN A 436 -4.60 -12.49 -20.71
N ILE A 437 -4.99 -11.80 -21.77
CA ILE A 437 -5.59 -10.46 -21.69
C ILE A 437 -6.87 -10.40 -22.50
N ASP A 438 -7.75 -9.43 -22.22
CA ASP A 438 -8.98 -9.27 -22.97
C ASP A 438 -8.71 -8.85 -24.43
N PRO A 439 -9.63 -9.14 -25.37
CA PRO A 439 -9.42 -8.83 -26.79
C PRO A 439 -9.20 -7.35 -27.10
N ALA A 440 -9.80 -6.43 -26.32
CA ALA A 440 -9.64 -5.00 -26.56
C ALA A 440 -8.20 -4.57 -26.22
N THR A 441 -7.69 -4.97 -25.04
CA THR A 441 -6.29 -4.71 -24.67
C THR A 441 -5.31 -5.40 -25.64
N ALA A 442 -5.63 -6.61 -26.12
CA ALA A 442 -4.82 -7.28 -27.14
C ALA A 442 -4.75 -6.48 -28.45
N SER A 443 -5.88 -5.92 -28.88
CA SER A 443 -5.96 -5.04 -30.05
C SER A 443 -5.14 -3.76 -29.84
N ASP A 444 -5.17 -3.17 -28.63
CA ASP A 444 -4.40 -1.98 -28.31
C ASP A 444 -2.88 -2.26 -28.33
N VAL A 445 -2.45 -3.40 -27.79
CA VAL A 445 -1.04 -3.86 -27.85
C VAL A 445 -0.60 -4.07 -29.31
N ALA A 446 -1.42 -4.73 -30.12
CA ALA A 446 -1.12 -4.96 -31.53
C ALA A 446 -1.03 -3.64 -32.31
N LEU A 447 -1.95 -2.70 -32.08
CA LEU A 447 -1.94 -1.38 -32.68
C LEU A 447 -0.66 -0.62 -32.32
N LEU A 448 -0.27 -0.58 -31.04
CA LEU A 448 0.93 0.12 -30.60
C LEU A 448 2.20 -0.46 -31.25
N ARG A 449 2.31 -1.78 -31.36
CA ARG A 449 3.42 -2.46 -32.06
C ARG A 449 3.46 -2.08 -33.53
N GLN A 450 2.32 -2.14 -34.21
CA GLN A 450 2.20 -1.76 -35.61
C GLN A 450 2.64 -0.31 -35.85
N LEU A 451 2.16 0.63 -35.03
CA LEU A 451 2.52 2.04 -35.14
C LEU A 451 4.02 2.27 -34.90
N ALA A 452 4.60 1.58 -33.92
CA ALA A 452 6.03 1.67 -33.62
C ALA A 452 6.89 1.11 -34.76
N GLU A 453 6.53 -0.05 -35.31
CA GLU A 453 7.23 -0.63 -36.44
C GLU A 453 7.17 0.26 -37.68
N GLN A 454 5.99 0.83 -37.97
CA GLN A 454 5.75 1.60 -39.17
C GLN A 454 6.28 3.04 -39.10
N TYR A 455 6.15 3.71 -37.95
CA TYR A 455 6.38 5.14 -37.83
C TYR A 455 7.46 5.53 -36.82
N ALA A 456 7.97 4.59 -36.02
CA ALA A 456 9.08 4.84 -35.11
C ALA A 456 10.14 3.71 -35.14
N PRO A 457 10.68 3.39 -36.34
CA PRO A 457 11.66 2.30 -36.49
C PRO A 457 12.98 2.63 -35.79
N ASN A 458 13.86 1.63 -35.66
CA ASN A 458 15.23 1.77 -35.15
C ASN A 458 15.34 2.39 -33.74
N GLY A 459 14.36 2.14 -32.87
CA GLY A 459 14.39 2.65 -31.51
C GLY A 459 13.91 4.09 -31.34
N GLN A 460 13.38 4.71 -32.41
CA GLN A 460 12.78 6.04 -32.32
C GLN A 460 11.62 6.04 -31.30
N THR A 461 11.46 7.14 -30.58
CA THR A 461 10.38 7.29 -29.61
C THR A 461 9.08 7.78 -30.27
N PHE A 462 8.01 7.87 -29.49
CA PHE A 462 6.68 8.30 -29.89
C PHE A 462 6.00 9.04 -28.74
N ILE A 463 4.86 9.68 -28.99
CA ILE A 463 4.02 10.26 -27.93
C ILE A 463 2.82 9.33 -27.74
N ALA A 464 2.52 8.94 -26.50
CA ALA A 464 1.28 8.28 -26.11
C ALA A 464 0.66 9.01 -24.91
N THR A 465 -0.51 9.61 -25.10
CA THR A 465 -1.15 10.51 -24.13
C THR A 465 -2.68 10.42 -24.19
N PRO A 466 -3.44 10.73 -23.12
CA PRO A 466 -2.95 10.98 -21.77
C PRO A 466 -2.85 9.72 -20.91
N LEU A 467 -3.39 8.59 -21.36
CA LEU A 467 -3.75 7.48 -20.47
C LEU A 467 -2.85 6.25 -20.53
N TRP A 468 -1.90 6.18 -21.47
CA TRP A 468 -1.15 4.94 -21.76
C TRP A 468 0.37 5.05 -21.53
N PRO A 469 0.85 5.38 -20.32
CA PRO A 469 2.27 5.33 -20.01
C PRO A 469 2.87 3.92 -20.20
N GLY A 470 2.05 2.87 -20.12
CA GLY A 470 2.45 1.50 -20.41
C GLY A 470 2.86 1.24 -21.85
N ALA A 471 2.48 2.10 -22.81
CA ALA A 471 2.96 1.98 -24.19
C ALA A 471 4.49 2.11 -24.26
N TYR A 472 5.06 3.04 -23.48
CA TYR A 472 6.50 3.24 -23.41
C TYR A 472 7.22 2.01 -22.83
N ALA A 473 6.65 1.39 -21.80
CA ALA A 473 7.24 0.19 -21.20
C ALA A 473 7.13 -1.03 -22.11
N LEU A 474 5.95 -1.23 -22.72
CA LEU A 474 5.66 -2.31 -23.66
C LEU A 474 6.61 -2.33 -24.85
N LEU A 475 6.96 -1.15 -25.36
CA LEU A 475 7.78 -0.98 -26.55
C LEU A 475 9.23 -0.61 -26.22
N GLU A 476 9.61 -0.61 -24.95
CA GLU A 476 10.96 -0.26 -24.47
C GLU A 476 11.44 1.09 -25.05
N ARG A 477 10.59 2.11 -24.98
CA ARG A 477 10.90 3.47 -25.40
C ARG A 477 10.89 4.43 -24.23
N ARG A 478 11.79 5.42 -24.26
CA ARG A 478 11.76 6.55 -23.32
C ARG A 478 10.68 7.53 -23.77
N SER A 479 9.82 7.97 -22.86
CA SER A 479 8.84 9.02 -23.15
C SER A 479 9.55 10.32 -23.59
N PRO A 480 9.09 10.99 -24.66
CA PRO A 480 9.58 12.31 -25.06
C PRO A 480 9.06 13.43 -24.14
N MET A 481 8.17 13.10 -23.21
CA MET A 481 7.54 13.98 -22.23
C MET A 481 7.94 13.58 -20.80
N TRP A 482 8.09 14.55 -19.90
CA TRP A 482 8.19 14.27 -18.47
C TRP A 482 6.84 13.79 -17.92
N GLU A 483 5.75 14.42 -18.34
CA GLU A 483 4.40 14.04 -17.93
C GLU A 483 3.88 12.86 -18.75
N ILE A 484 4.17 11.66 -18.27
CA ILE A 484 3.77 10.40 -18.93
C ILE A 484 2.29 10.04 -18.72
N TYR A 485 1.59 10.75 -17.83
CA TYR A 485 0.18 10.51 -17.48
C TYR A 485 -0.54 11.85 -17.31
N ALA A 486 -0.95 12.43 -18.45
CA ALA A 486 -1.35 13.82 -18.61
C ALA A 486 -2.82 14.08 -18.22
N LEU A 487 -3.17 13.76 -16.97
CA LEU A 487 -4.56 13.79 -16.47
C LEU A 487 -5.06 15.17 -16.07
N PHE A 488 -4.18 16.03 -15.56
CA PHE A 488 -4.54 17.30 -14.94
C PHE A 488 -4.14 18.48 -15.83
N PRO A 489 -4.87 19.60 -15.80
CA PRO A 489 -4.48 20.81 -16.52
C PRO A 489 -3.10 21.31 -16.10
N ARG A 490 -2.33 21.82 -17.08
CA ARG A 490 -1.00 22.40 -16.88
C ARG A 490 -0.96 23.87 -17.27
N THR A 491 0.08 24.56 -16.80
CA THR A 491 0.33 25.95 -17.19
C THR A 491 1.02 26.01 -18.55
N ASP A 492 0.81 27.09 -19.29
CA ASP A 492 1.52 27.35 -20.55
C ASP A 492 3.03 27.19 -20.45
N ALA A 493 3.61 27.64 -19.33
CA ALA A 493 5.06 27.56 -19.09
C ALA A 493 5.53 26.10 -18.98
N PHE A 494 4.72 25.23 -18.38
CA PHE A 494 5.00 23.80 -18.32
C PHE A 494 4.87 23.16 -19.71
N GLU A 495 3.77 23.40 -20.41
CA GLU A 495 3.54 22.84 -21.75
C GLU A 495 4.63 23.24 -22.75
N ARG A 496 5.13 24.49 -22.71
CA ARG A 496 6.23 24.94 -23.56
C ARG A 496 7.52 24.15 -23.29
N LYS A 497 7.82 23.80 -22.04
CA LYS A 497 8.98 22.95 -21.72
C LYS A 497 8.80 21.54 -22.27
N GLU A 498 7.60 20.98 -22.18
CA GLU A 498 7.29 19.67 -22.77
C GLU A 498 7.41 19.69 -24.30
N ILE A 499 6.95 20.75 -24.97
CA ILE A 499 7.12 20.94 -26.42
C ILE A 499 8.60 20.94 -26.82
N GLU A 500 9.47 21.62 -26.06
CA GLU A 500 10.91 21.59 -26.35
C GLU A 500 11.52 20.19 -26.16
N ARG A 501 11.06 19.41 -25.17
CA ARG A 501 11.47 18.01 -25.02
C ARG A 501 11.00 17.17 -26.21
N ILE A 502 9.76 17.35 -26.65
CA ILE A 502 9.19 16.67 -27.82
C ILE A 502 10.01 16.98 -29.08
N LYS A 503 10.33 18.26 -29.33
CA LYS A 503 11.18 18.68 -30.45
C LYS A 503 12.56 18.01 -30.41
N ALA A 504 13.19 17.98 -29.23
CA ALA A 504 14.51 17.38 -29.06
C ALA A 504 14.49 15.87 -29.30
N ALA A 505 13.43 15.18 -28.87
CA ALA A 505 13.29 13.73 -29.00
C ALA A 505 12.88 13.27 -30.41
N LYS A 506 12.32 14.15 -31.23
CA LYS A 506 11.85 13.87 -32.61
C LYS A 506 11.02 12.58 -32.70
N PRO A 507 9.89 12.48 -31.98
CA PRO A 507 9.08 11.27 -32.00
C PRO A 507 8.54 10.99 -33.40
N GLY A 508 8.48 9.71 -33.77
CA GLY A 508 8.05 9.27 -35.09
C GLY A 508 6.53 9.35 -35.30
N PHE A 509 5.76 9.17 -34.23
CA PHE A 509 4.30 9.35 -34.23
C PHE A 509 3.80 9.89 -32.89
N ALA A 510 2.56 10.34 -32.90
CA ALA A 510 1.78 10.71 -31.72
C ALA A 510 0.46 9.95 -31.70
N PHE A 511 0.15 9.34 -30.56
CA PHE A 511 -1.11 8.68 -30.25
C PHE A 511 -1.81 9.47 -29.15
N ILE A 512 -3.01 9.94 -29.44
CA ILE A 512 -3.87 10.65 -28.50
C ILE A 512 -5.12 9.80 -28.27
N PHE A 513 -5.33 9.38 -27.02
CA PHE A 513 -6.58 8.77 -26.59
C PHE A 513 -7.57 9.88 -26.20
N ASP A 514 -8.40 10.31 -27.16
CA ASP A 514 -9.43 11.34 -26.96
C ASP A 514 -10.69 10.74 -26.29
N MET A 515 -10.53 10.34 -25.02
CA MET A 515 -11.60 9.86 -24.15
C MET A 515 -11.91 10.91 -23.06
N PRO A 516 -13.20 11.22 -22.78
CA PRO A 516 -13.58 12.03 -21.64
C PRO A 516 -13.49 11.17 -20.37
N LEU A 517 -12.41 11.31 -19.60
CA LEU A 517 -12.21 10.52 -18.40
C LEU A 517 -13.33 10.77 -17.38
N ASP A 518 -13.94 9.72 -16.86
CA ASP A 518 -15.12 9.78 -15.97
C ASP A 518 -16.30 10.60 -16.56
N ASP A 519 -16.47 10.57 -17.88
CA ASP A 519 -17.47 11.35 -18.65
C ASP A 519 -17.29 12.88 -18.54
N ARG A 520 -16.07 13.33 -18.20
CA ARG A 520 -15.72 14.75 -18.03
C ARG A 520 -14.98 15.29 -19.23
N GLU A 521 -15.69 16.05 -20.07
CA GLU A 521 -15.16 16.66 -21.28
C GLU A 521 -13.95 17.58 -21.01
N GLU A 522 -13.93 18.28 -19.88
CA GLU A 522 -12.82 19.15 -19.49
C GLU A 522 -11.50 18.39 -19.22
N LEU A 523 -11.55 17.07 -19.02
CA LEU A 523 -10.38 16.22 -18.79
C LEU A 523 -9.76 15.65 -20.07
N ARG A 524 -10.35 15.93 -21.24
CA ARG A 524 -9.73 15.54 -22.52
C ARG A 524 -8.37 16.22 -22.68
N PHE A 525 -7.43 15.52 -23.30
CA PHE A 525 -6.06 16.02 -23.50
C PHE A 525 -6.02 17.39 -24.20
N LYS A 526 -6.87 17.61 -25.20
CA LYS A 526 -6.98 18.91 -25.92
C LYS A 526 -7.36 20.09 -25.02
N ASN A 527 -8.04 19.81 -23.90
CA ASN A 527 -8.50 20.82 -22.94
C ASN A 527 -7.51 21.00 -21.79
N THR A 528 -6.84 19.93 -21.36
CA THR A 528 -5.85 19.97 -20.27
C THR A 528 -4.46 20.41 -20.75
N HIS A 529 -4.13 20.16 -22.02
CA HIS A 529 -2.84 20.44 -22.66
C HIS A 529 -3.01 21.06 -24.07
N PRO A 530 -3.66 22.24 -24.17
CA PRO A 530 -4.01 22.84 -25.46
C PRO A 530 -2.79 23.20 -26.31
N LEU A 531 -1.67 23.63 -25.72
CA LEU A 531 -0.49 24.02 -26.48
C LEU A 531 0.24 22.80 -27.06
N ILE A 532 0.37 21.72 -26.29
CA ILE A 532 0.95 20.47 -26.79
C ILE A 532 0.05 19.87 -27.88
N TYR A 533 -1.27 19.88 -27.67
CA TYR A 533 -2.23 19.41 -28.66
C TYR A 533 -2.11 20.20 -29.98
N GLN A 534 -2.08 21.52 -29.92
CA GLN A 534 -1.89 22.36 -31.10
C GLN A 534 -0.54 22.12 -31.78
N TYR A 535 0.52 21.90 -31.01
CA TYR A 535 1.83 21.55 -31.55
C TYR A 535 1.76 20.24 -32.35
N ILE A 536 1.08 19.22 -31.85
CA ILE A 536 0.89 17.95 -32.58
C ILE A 536 0.16 18.19 -33.90
N LEU A 537 -0.97 18.91 -33.90
CA LEU A 537 -1.72 19.24 -35.12
C LEU A 537 -0.87 20.01 -36.16
N ASN A 538 0.03 20.87 -35.68
CA ASN A 538 0.86 21.71 -36.54
C ASN A 538 2.07 20.97 -37.13
N ASN A 539 2.53 19.87 -36.53
CA ASN A 539 3.81 19.22 -36.89
C ASN A 539 3.66 17.75 -37.30
N PHE A 540 2.49 17.16 -37.14
CA PHE A 540 2.19 15.78 -37.48
C PHE A 540 1.01 15.72 -38.47
N ASP A 541 0.97 14.67 -39.29
CA ASP A 541 -0.11 14.39 -40.23
C ASP A 541 -1.04 13.34 -39.65
N SER A 542 -2.35 13.61 -39.66
CA SER A 542 -3.37 12.68 -39.18
C SER A 542 -3.40 11.41 -40.04
N ILE A 543 -3.50 10.26 -39.38
CA ILE A 543 -3.69 8.95 -40.01
C ILE A 543 -5.11 8.49 -39.69
N SER A 544 -5.88 8.16 -40.74
CA SER A 544 -7.21 7.59 -40.54
C SER A 544 -7.09 6.19 -39.94
N HIS A 545 -7.75 5.97 -38.79
CA HIS A 545 -7.90 4.66 -38.18
C HIS A 545 -9.39 4.39 -37.91
N PRO A 546 -10.02 3.46 -38.64
CA PRO A 546 -11.48 3.35 -38.66
C PRO A 546 -12.08 2.63 -37.43
N HIS A 547 -11.28 1.99 -36.58
CA HIS A 547 -11.80 1.02 -35.60
C HIS A 547 -12.18 1.61 -34.25
N ASN A 548 -11.54 2.69 -33.80
CA ASN A 548 -11.90 3.35 -32.54
C ASN A 548 -11.90 4.88 -32.71
N PRO A 549 -13.07 5.54 -32.62
CA PRO A 549 -13.17 6.99 -32.81
C PRO A 549 -12.45 7.80 -31.72
N ALA A 550 -12.13 7.18 -30.57
CA ALA A 550 -11.34 7.85 -29.53
C ALA A 550 -9.83 7.85 -29.83
N TYR A 551 -9.36 7.12 -30.84
CA TYR A 551 -7.93 7.06 -31.18
C TYR A 551 -7.59 8.07 -32.25
N HIS A 552 -6.87 9.11 -31.88
CA HIS A 552 -6.35 10.10 -32.80
C HIS A 552 -4.85 9.84 -33.00
N ILE A 553 -4.48 9.41 -34.20
CA ILE A 553 -3.14 8.96 -34.54
C ILE A 553 -2.53 9.92 -35.55
N TYR A 554 -1.28 10.32 -35.33
CA TYR A 554 -0.56 11.25 -36.19
C TYR A 554 0.87 10.78 -36.44
N LYS A 555 1.36 10.86 -37.69
CA LYS A 555 2.77 10.60 -38.03
C LYS A 555 3.57 11.90 -38.14
N ALA A 556 4.85 11.88 -37.82
CA ALA A 556 5.70 13.05 -37.97
C ALA A 556 5.78 13.48 -39.45
N ARG A 557 5.76 14.80 -39.71
CA ARG A 557 5.96 15.33 -41.05
C ARG A 557 7.43 15.17 -41.49
N GLY A 558 7.63 14.67 -42.70
CA GLY A 558 8.95 14.49 -43.30
C GLY A 558 9.76 13.33 -42.72
N ALA A 559 9.09 12.38 -42.06
CA ALA A 559 9.67 11.10 -41.61
C ALA A 559 9.70 10.06 -42.73
#